data_AF-A0A2M8JQF4-F1
#
_entry.id   AF-A0A2M8JQF4-F1
#
_cell.length_a   1.000
_cell.length_b   1.000
_cell.length_c   1.000
_cell.angle_alpha   90.00
_cell.angle_beta   90.00
_cell.angle_gamma   90.00
#
_symmetry.space_group_name_H-M   'P 1'
#
loop_
_entity.id
_entity.type
_entity.pdbx_description
1 polymer ?
#
loop_
_entity_poly.entity_id
_entity_poly.type
_entity_poly.pdbx_seq_one_letter_code
_entity_poly.pdbx_strand_id
1 'polypeptide(L)'
;MKKIILLVVLTFSAFCNAQNVEQKLKTDIVKIQAGKFTIDDLTLVTTKGKNIQVKIHAEAANTGFISRDNFVYATANIVEAILSQFTALDENAKTEDLDEITGTADIVVNCFMSKTGIQIETTTAGGTEKTMQKWSELF
;
A
#
# COMPACT_ATOMS: atom_id res chain seq x y z
N MET A 1 35.20 26.28 18.23
CA MET A 1 34.39 26.66 17.04
C MET A 1 34.08 25.48 16.11
N LYS A 2 35.05 24.69 15.62
CA LYS A 2 34.78 23.55 14.72
C LYS A 2 33.81 22.47 15.28
N LYS A 3 33.82 22.21 16.61
CA LYS A 3 32.91 21.24 17.25
C LYS A 3 31.44 21.70 17.38
N ILE A 4 31.19 23.01 17.37
CA ILE A 4 29.83 23.58 17.47
C ILE A 4 29.13 23.50 16.11
N ILE A 5 29.87 23.67 15.01
CA ILE A 5 29.33 23.60 13.65
C ILE A 5 28.82 22.19 13.33
N LEU A 6 29.51 21.13 13.78
CA LEU A 6 29.09 19.74 13.55
C LEU A 6 27.77 19.40 14.28
N LEU A 7 27.55 19.95 15.49
CA LEU A 7 26.33 19.74 16.27
C LEU A 7 25.11 20.39 15.60
N VAL A 8 25.28 21.60 15.06
CA VAL A 8 24.21 22.35 14.38
C VAL A 8 23.77 21.66 13.08
N VAL A 9 24.69 21.06 12.32
CA VAL A 9 24.38 20.33 11.08
C VAL A 9 23.55 19.07 11.35
N LEU A 10 23.88 18.30 12.39
CA LEU A 10 23.12 17.09 12.76
C LEU A 10 21.69 17.40 13.21
N THR A 11 21.49 18.51 13.93
CA THR A 11 20.14 18.93 14.33
C THR A 11 19.30 19.37 13.15
N PHE A 12 19.89 20.03 12.14
CA PHE A 12 19.15 20.53 10.98
C PHE A 12 18.62 19.41 10.09
N SER A 13 19.40 18.32 9.92
CA SER A 13 18.94 17.13 9.19
C SER A 13 17.76 16.42 9.86
N ALA A 14 17.66 16.46 11.20
CA ALA A 14 16.54 15.85 11.91
C ALA A 14 15.23 16.64 11.70
N PHE A 15 15.29 17.97 11.63
CA PHE A 15 14.12 18.82 11.38
C PHE A 15 13.51 18.60 10.00
N CYS A 16 14.34 18.49 8.94
CA CYS A 16 13.82 18.23 7.59
C CYS A 16 13.16 16.85 7.47
N ASN A 17 13.72 15.82 8.11
CA ASN A 17 13.11 14.48 8.12
C ASN A 17 11.78 14.45 8.90
N ALA A 18 11.69 15.17 10.03
CA ALA A 18 10.47 15.24 10.82
C ALA A 18 9.29 15.91 10.08
N GLN A 19 9.56 16.99 9.32
CA GLN A 19 8.53 17.67 8.52
C GLN A 19 7.92 16.76 7.45
N ASN A 20 8.74 15.94 6.79
CA ASN A 20 8.27 14.98 5.79
C ASN A 20 7.41 13.88 6.42
N VAL A 21 7.81 13.36 7.58
CA VAL A 21 7.02 12.34 8.31
C VAL A 21 5.68 12.92 8.77
N GLU A 22 5.66 14.13 9.34
CA GLU A 22 4.42 14.80 9.76
C GLU A 22 3.44 14.98 8.58
N GLN A 23 3.95 15.41 7.43
CA GLN A 23 3.12 15.58 6.24
C GLN A 23 2.56 14.24 5.75
N LYS A 24 3.38 13.18 5.69
CA LYS A 24 2.92 11.83 5.34
C LYS A 24 1.85 11.32 6.31
N LEU A 25 2.02 11.52 7.61
CA LEU A 25 1.04 11.12 8.63
C LEU A 25 -0.29 11.87 8.55
N LYS A 26 -0.28 13.10 8.00
CA LYS A 26 -1.50 13.90 7.79
C LYS A 26 -2.22 13.59 6.48
N THR A 27 -1.58 12.87 5.57
CA THR A 27 -2.21 12.50 4.30
C THR A 27 -3.32 11.48 4.56
N ASP A 28 -4.53 11.80 4.11
CA ASP A 28 -5.64 10.87 4.16
C ASP A 28 -5.38 9.68 3.23
N ILE A 29 -5.16 8.52 3.83
CA ILE A 29 -4.94 7.26 3.12
C ILE A 29 -6.23 6.80 2.41
N VAL A 30 -7.39 7.09 3.02
CA VAL A 30 -8.70 6.78 2.44
C VAL A 30 -9.26 8.01 1.73
N LYS A 31 -9.58 7.85 0.45
CA LYS A 31 -10.37 8.82 -0.30
C LYS A 31 -11.85 8.41 -0.27
N ILE A 32 -12.74 9.38 -0.11
CA ILE A 32 -14.19 9.17 -0.21
C ILE A 32 -14.66 9.83 -1.51
N GLN A 33 -14.94 9.03 -2.54
CA GLN A 33 -15.32 9.53 -3.86
C GLN A 33 -16.45 8.67 -4.43
N ALA A 34 -17.44 9.33 -5.05
CA ALA A 34 -18.61 8.65 -5.65
C ALA A 34 -19.32 7.65 -4.72
N GLY A 35 -19.37 7.95 -3.41
CA GLY A 35 -20.00 7.07 -2.41
C GLY A 35 -19.21 5.81 -2.09
N LYS A 36 -17.90 5.77 -2.38
CA LYS A 36 -17.00 4.66 -2.05
C LYS A 36 -15.84 5.14 -1.17
N PHE A 37 -15.36 4.25 -0.31
CA PHE A 37 -14.01 4.33 0.23
C PHE A 37 -13.04 3.76 -0.79
N THR A 38 -11.92 4.44 -1.03
CA THR A 38 -10.84 3.95 -1.88
C THR A 38 -9.47 4.15 -1.22
N ILE A 39 -8.58 3.20 -1.42
CA ILE A 39 -7.14 3.27 -1.09
C ILE A 39 -6.37 2.82 -2.33
N ASP A 40 -5.32 3.56 -2.68
CA ASP A 40 -4.29 3.12 -3.63
C ASP A 40 -2.98 2.97 -2.84
N ASP A 41 -2.39 1.79 -2.88
CA ASP A 41 -1.05 1.50 -2.40
C ASP A 41 -0.14 1.21 -3.59
N LEU A 42 0.95 1.96 -3.70
CA LEU A 42 1.92 1.83 -4.77
C LEU A 42 3.25 1.45 -4.13
N THR A 43 3.80 0.31 -4.50
CA THR A 43 5.01 -0.22 -3.88
C THR A 43 5.99 -0.69 -4.96
N LEU A 44 7.25 -0.32 -4.82
CA LEU A 44 8.36 -0.91 -5.54
C LEU A 44 8.90 -2.10 -4.76
N VAL A 45 8.92 -3.27 -5.39
CA VAL A 45 9.57 -4.46 -4.84
C VAL A 45 10.88 -4.71 -5.58
N THR A 46 12.00 -4.69 -4.87
CA THR A 46 13.30 -5.11 -5.40
C THR A 46 13.59 -6.53 -4.93
N THR A 47 13.64 -7.50 -5.85
CA THR A 47 13.93 -8.92 -5.57
C THR A 47 14.76 -9.52 -6.69
N LYS A 48 15.75 -10.37 -6.35
CA LYS A 48 16.62 -11.08 -7.32
C LYS A 48 17.16 -10.19 -8.45
N GLY A 49 17.54 -8.94 -8.12
CA GLY A 49 18.07 -7.96 -9.08
C GLY A 49 17.04 -7.34 -10.03
N LYS A 50 15.75 -7.54 -9.79
CA LYS A 50 14.64 -6.96 -10.56
C LYS A 50 13.85 -6.00 -9.68
N ASN A 51 13.33 -4.96 -10.32
CA ASN A 51 12.39 -4.02 -9.73
C ASN A 51 11.00 -4.30 -10.31
N ILE A 52 10.02 -4.45 -9.43
CA ILE A 52 8.64 -4.79 -9.76
C ILE A 52 7.76 -3.71 -9.15
N GLN A 53 7.04 -2.96 -9.99
CA GLN A 53 6.06 -1.98 -9.55
C GLN A 53 4.72 -2.67 -9.28
N VAL A 54 4.28 -2.65 -8.03
CA VAL A 54 3.02 -3.23 -7.57
C VAL A 54 2.04 -2.11 -7.28
N LYS A 55 0.85 -2.17 -7.87
CA LYS A 55 -0.27 -1.29 -7.56
C LYS A 55 -1.38 -2.11 -6.91
N ILE A 56 -1.79 -1.75 -5.71
CA ILE A 56 -2.94 -2.34 -5.02
C ILE A 56 -4.00 -1.26 -4.89
N HIS A 57 -5.17 -1.52 -5.48
CA HIS A 57 -6.34 -0.66 -5.36
C HIS A 57 -7.41 -1.38 -4.54
N ALA A 58 -7.89 -0.77 -3.47
CA ALA A 58 -9.02 -1.29 -2.71
C ALA A 58 -10.21 -0.33 -2.78
N GLU A 59 -11.41 -0.88 -2.97
CA GLU A 59 -12.64 -0.11 -2.90
C GLU A 59 -13.75 -0.83 -2.14
N ALA A 60 -14.56 -0.04 -1.43
CA ALA A 60 -15.76 -0.48 -0.74
C ALA A 60 -16.86 0.57 -0.85
N ALA A 61 -18.11 0.15 -1.04
CA ALA A 61 -19.23 1.09 -1.01
C ALA A 61 -19.39 1.68 0.40
N ASN A 62 -19.45 3.01 0.51
CA ASN A 62 -19.72 3.73 1.76
C ASN A 62 -21.23 3.71 2.07
N THR A 63 -21.75 2.50 2.29
CA THR A 63 -23.18 2.21 2.52
C THR A 63 -23.43 1.63 3.93
N GLY A 64 -22.42 1.70 4.80
CA GLY A 64 -22.51 1.29 6.21
C GLY A 64 -22.25 -0.20 6.49
N PHE A 65 -21.92 -1.03 5.50
CA PHE A 65 -21.55 -2.44 5.78
C PHE A 65 -20.14 -2.59 6.34
N ILE A 66 -19.26 -1.63 6.05
CA ILE A 66 -17.90 -1.53 6.57
C ILE A 66 -17.67 -0.09 7.02
N SER A 67 -17.08 0.10 8.20
CA SER A 67 -16.63 1.42 8.65
C SER A 67 -15.35 1.82 7.91
N ARG A 68 -15.03 3.11 7.88
CA ARG A 68 -13.75 3.60 7.32
C ARG A 68 -12.56 2.89 7.96
N ASP A 69 -12.57 2.74 9.28
CA ASP A 69 -11.43 2.16 10.01
C ASP A 69 -11.27 0.66 9.74
N ASN A 70 -12.39 -0.09 9.66
CA ASN A 70 -12.34 -1.50 9.28
C ASN A 70 -11.91 -1.69 7.82
N PHE A 71 -12.27 -0.75 6.94
CA PHE A 71 -11.80 -0.75 5.55
C PHE A 71 -10.29 -0.52 5.46
N VAL A 72 -9.75 0.44 6.23
CA VAL A 72 -8.29 0.65 6.35
C VAL A 72 -7.61 -0.59 6.89
N TYR A 73 -8.12 -1.14 7.99
CA TYR A 73 -7.56 -2.33 8.62
C TYR A 73 -7.52 -3.54 7.67
N ALA A 74 -8.65 -3.84 7.00
CA ALA A 74 -8.72 -4.94 6.04
C ALA A 74 -7.76 -4.73 4.86
N THR A 75 -7.69 -3.50 4.34
CA THR A 75 -6.79 -3.16 3.23
C THR A 75 -5.32 -3.32 3.62
N ALA A 76 -4.92 -2.83 4.79
CA ALA A 76 -3.56 -2.97 5.28
C ALA A 76 -3.12 -4.44 5.42
N ASN A 77 -4.00 -5.30 5.94
CA ASN A 77 -3.74 -6.74 6.02
C ASN A 77 -3.59 -7.39 4.63
N ILE A 78 -4.38 -6.95 3.64
CA ILE A 78 -4.27 -7.44 2.26
C ILE A 78 -2.95 -7.01 1.63
N VAL A 79 -2.55 -5.74 1.81
CA VAL A 79 -1.26 -5.24 1.32
C VAL A 79 -0.12 -6.06 1.94
N GLU A 80 -0.13 -6.25 3.26
CA GLU A 80 0.86 -7.08 3.94
C GLU A 80 0.88 -8.53 3.43
N ALA A 81 -0.30 -9.15 3.25
CA ALA A 81 -0.42 -10.51 2.73
C ALA A 81 0.12 -10.65 1.30
N ILE A 82 -0.01 -9.62 0.46
CA ILE A 82 0.53 -9.60 -0.90
C ILE A 82 2.04 -9.38 -0.87
N LEU A 83 2.51 -8.37 -0.15
CA LEU A 83 3.93 -7.99 -0.12
C LEU A 83 4.80 -9.05 0.57
N SER A 84 4.27 -9.72 1.60
CA SER A 84 4.97 -10.82 2.29
C SER A 84 5.23 -12.03 1.41
N GLN A 85 4.52 -12.22 0.30
CA GLN A 85 4.85 -13.29 -0.65
C GLN A 85 6.20 -13.07 -1.32
N PHE A 86 6.59 -11.82 -1.56
CA PHE A 86 7.91 -11.52 -2.13
C PHE A 86 9.03 -11.83 -1.15
N THR A 87 8.85 -11.49 0.13
CA THR A 87 9.84 -11.80 1.17
C THR A 87 9.89 -13.29 1.48
N ALA A 88 8.78 -14.03 1.34
CA ALA A 88 8.77 -15.48 1.44
C ALA A 88 9.52 -16.18 0.29
N LEU A 89 9.53 -15.59 -0.91
CA LEU A 89 10.22 -16.13 -2.10
C LEU A 89 11.69 -15.69 -2.24
N ASP A 90 12.05 -14.60 -1.56
CA ASP A 90 13.38 -14.00 -1.52
C ASP A 90 13.53 -13.24 -0.20
N GLU A 91 14.30 -13.79 0.74
CA GLU A 91 14.56 -13.17 2.05
C GLU A 91 15.23 -11.79 1.95
N ASN A 92 15.86 -11.49 0.80
CA ASN A 92 16.51 -10.21 0.54
C ASN A 92 15.61 -9.23 -0.22
N ALA A 93 14.33 -9.58 -0.46
CA ALA A 93 13.37 -8.69 -1.07
C ALA A 93 13.21 -7.42 -0.23
N LYS A 94 13.16 -6.27 -0.90
CA LYS A 94 12.93 -4.96 -0.27
C LYS A 94 11.70 -4.33 -0.87
N THR A 95 10.97 -3.60 -0.04
CA THR A 95 9.80 -2.82 -0.42
C THR A 95 10.06 -1.34 -0.18
N GLU A 96 9.62 -0.50 -1.09
CA GLU A 96 9.66 0.96 -0.99
C GLU A 96 8.34 1.55 -1.48
N ASP A 97 7.73 2.44 -0.69
CA ASP A 97 6.51 3.14 -1.10
C ASP A 97 6.80 4.06 -2.29
N LEU A 98 5.91 4.04 -3.28
CA LEU A 98 5.96 4.92 -4.44
C LEU A 98 4.89 6.00 -4.33
N ASP A 99 5.24 7.23 -4.72
CA ASP A 99 4.24 8.31 -4.88
C ASP A 99 3.46 8.14 -6.19
N GLU A 100 4.09 7.59 -7.24
CA GLU A 100 3.49 7.32 -8.54
C GLU A 100 4.10 6.10 -9.24
N ILE A 101 3.35 5.49 -10.16
CA ILE A 101 3.83 4.41 -11.04
C ILE A 101 4.45 5.04 -12.28
N THR A 102 5.68 4.62 -12.61
CA THR A 102 6.32 4.98 -13.88
C THR A 102 5.84 4.03 -14.97
N GLY A 103 5.06 4.53 -15.94
CA GLY A 103 4.51 3.72 -17.03
C GLY A 103 3.33 2.86 -16.57
N THR A 104 3.43 1.54 -16.76
CA THR A 104 2.44 0.57 -16.29
C THR A 104 3.00 -0.24 -15.13
N ALA A 105 2.19 -0.50 -14.11
CA ALA A 105 2.57 -1.40 -13.03
C ALA A 105 2.76 -2.82 -13.58
N ASP A 106 3.76 -3.54 -13.06
CA ASP A 106 4.05 -4.93 -13.41
C ASP A 106 2.97 -5.86 -12.83
N ILE A 107 2.43 -5.50 -11.67
CA ILE A 107 1.35 -6.22 -10.99
C ILE A 107 0.30 -5.20 -10.55
N VAL A 108 -0.96 -5.46 -10.90
CA VAL A 108 -2.12 -4.67 -10.43
C VAL A 108 -3.06 -5.59 -9.68
N VAL A 109 -3.32 -5.28 -8.40
CA VAL A 109 -4.27 -6.00 -7.57
C VAL A 109 -5.45 -5.10 -7.26
N ASN A 110 -6.65 -5.44 -7.72
CA ASN A 110 -7.88 -4.72 -7.38
C ASN A 110 -8.69 -5.52 -6.36
N CYS A 111 -9.06 -4.88 -5.26
CA CYS A 111 -9.77 -5.44 -4.14
C CYS A 111 -11.15 -4.80 -4.02
N PHE A 112 -12.20 -5.54 -4.34
CA PHE A 112 -13.58 -5.08 -4.30
C PHE A 112 -14.29 -5.67 -3.09
N MET A 113 -14.46 -4.86 -2.05
CA MET A 113 -15.12 -5.29 -0.81
C MET A 113 -16.62 -5.06 -0.88
N SER A 114 -17.38 -6.04 -0.43
CA SER A 114 -18.85 -6.02 -0.42
C SER A 114 -19.38 -6.62 0.88
N LYS A 115 -20.71 -6.65 1.04
CA LYS A 115 -21.36 -7.29 2.20
C LYS A 115 -21.03 -8.79 2.32
N THR A 116 -20.77 -9.47 1.21
CA THR A 116 -20.60 -10.93 1.18
C THR A 116 -19.15 -11.37 1.33
N GLY A 117 -18.21 -10.49 1.00
CA GLY A 117 -16.78 -10.82 0.99
C GLY A 117 -15.97 -9.83 0.17
N ILE A 118 -14.81 -10.29 -0.27
CA ILE A 118 -13.87 -9.55 -1.09
C ILE A 118 -13.61 -10.30 -2.40
N GLN A 119 -13.71 -9.58 -3.52
CA GLN A 119 -13.20 -10.04 -4.81
C GLN A 119 -11.83 -9.42 -5.03
N ILE A 120 -10.85 -10.26 -5.34
CA ILE A 120 -9.48 -9.85 -5.65
C ILE A 120 -9.22 -10.17 -7.11
N GLU A 121 -8.87 -9.16 -7.90
CA GLU A 121 -8.45 -9.30 -9.29
C GLU A 121 -6.96 -8.99 -9.40
N THR A 122 -6.14 -9.97 -9.77
CA THR A 122 -4.70 -9.80 -9.95
C THR A 122 -4.39 -9.82 -11.43
N THR A 123 -3.79 -8.73 -11.92
CA THR A 123 -3.36 -8.59 -13.31
C THR A 123 -1.84 -8.53 -13.36
N THR A 124 -1.26 -9.39 -14.20
CA THR A 124 0.18 -9.45 -14.48
C THR A 124 0.38 -9.51 -16.00
N ALA A 125 1.63 -9.57 -16.47
CA ALA A 125 1.93 -9.83 -17.87
C ALA A 125 1.32 -11.13 -18.42
N GLY A 126 1.02 -12.11 -17.55
CA GLY A 126 0.40 -13.39 -17.93
C GLY A 126 -1.12 -13.34 -18.10
N GLY A 127 -1.78 -12.24 -17.72
CA GLY A 127 -3.23 -12.09 -17.76
C GLY A 127 -3.83 -11.65 -16.42
N THR A 128 -5.16 -11.72 -16.34
CA THR A 128 -5.94 -11.35 -15.15
C THR A 128 -6.58 -12.58 -14.53
N GLU A 129 -6.32 -12.80 -13.25
CA GLU A 129 -6.98 -13.81 -12.43
C GLU A 129 -7.96 -13.15 -11.45
N LYS A 130 -9.07 -13.81 -11.16
CA LYS A 130 -10.10 -13.31 -10.25
C LYS A 130 -10.43 -14.36 -9.20
N THR A 131 -10.40 -13.96 -7.94
CA THR A 131 -10.75 -14.82 -6.80
C THR A 131 -11.77 -14.09 -5.94
N MET A 132 -12.78 -14.81 -5.46
CA MET A 132 -13.74 -14.30 -4.48
C MET A 132 -13.54 -15.06 -3.17
N GLN A 133 -13.40 -14.33 -2.07
CA GLN A 133 -13.33 -14.90 -0.71
C GLN A 133 -14.46 -14.33 0.12
N LYS A 134 -15.15 -15.19 0.87
CA LYS A 134 -16.21 -14.74 1.78
C LYS A 134 -15.61 -14.24 3.08
N TRP A 135 -16.28 -13.29 3.74
CA TRP A 135 -15.84 -12.83 5.06
C TRP A 135 -15.77 -13.97 6.09
N SER A 136 -16.67 -14.94 6.02
CA SER A 136 -16.71 -16.13 6.89
C SER A 136 -15.57 -17.12 6.68
N GLU A 137 -14.77 -16.94 5.63
CA GLU A 137 -13.58 -17.76 5.35
C GLU A 137 -12.30 -17.05 5.80
N LEU A 138 -12.39 -15.75 6.09
CA LEU A 138 -11.30 -14.89 6.55
C LEU A 138 -11.35 -14.65 8.07
N PHE A 139 -12.53 -14.76 8.67
CA PHE A 139 -12.82 -14.59 10.09
C PHE A 139 -13.83 -15.63 10.56
#